data_AF-A0A9P4UVR0-F1
#
_entry.id   AF-A0A9P4UVR0-F1
#
_cell.length_a   1.000
_cell.length_b   1.000
_cell.length_c   1.000
_cell.angle_alpha   90.00
_cell.angle_beta   90.00
_cell.angle_gamma   90.00
#
_symmetry.space_group_name_H-M   'P 1'
#
loop_
_entity.id
_entity.type
_entity.pdbx_description
1 polymer ?
#
loop_
_entity_poly.entity_id
_entity_poly.type
_entity_poly.pdbx_seq_one_letter_code
_entity_poly.pdbx_strand_id
1 'polypeptide(L)' 'GSDVEITNEVVVAAAGNEDNGKEVMALLLDQRGDEVQITQEVVVAAAGNELNGKEVIMLLKQF' A
#
# COMPACT_ATOMS: atom_id res chain seq x y z
N GLY A 1 -1.29 -23.13 -8.08
CA GLY A 1 -0.74 -21.87 -8.60
C GLY A 1 0.46 -21.53 -7.74
N SER A 2 1.54 -21.05 -8.34
CA SER A 2 2.65 -20.45 -7.59
C SER A 2 2.12 -19.21 -6.88
N ASP A 3 2.31 -19.14 -5.57
CA ASP A 3 1.99 -17.94 -4.80
C ASP A 3 2.83 -16.77 -5.33
N VAL A 4 2.23 -15.59 -5.45
CA VAL A 4 2.91 -14.41 -5.97
C VAL A 4 3.60 -13.72 -4.80
N GLU A 5 4.87 -13.36 -4.92
CA GLU A 5 5.57 -12.63 -3.85
C GLU A 5 5.10 -11.15 -3.80
N ILE A 6 4.83 -10.61 -2.59
CA ILE A 6 4.64 -9.16 -2.42
C ILE A 6 6.01 -8.52 -2.25
N THR A 7 6.50 -7.88 -3.30
CA THR A 7 7.75 -7.12 -3.23
C THR A 7 7.48 -5.71 -2.73
N ASN A 8 8.53 -5.04 -2.23
CA ASN A 8 8.45 -3.65 -1.80
C ASN A 8 7.89 -2.74 -2.93
N GLU A 9 8.33 -2.97 -4.17
CA GLU A 9 7.89 -2.19 -5.33
C GLU A 9 6.38 -2.30 -5.57
N VAL A 10 5.78 -3.47 -5.32
CA VAL A 10 4.33 -3.65 -5.40
C VAL A 10 3.60 -2.81 -4.35
N VAL A 11 4.11 -2.80 -3.12
CA VAL A 11 3.51 -2.02 -2.01
C VAL A 11 3.65 -0.51 -2.27
N VAL A 12 4.82 -0.07 -2.75
CA VAL A 12 5.06 1.33 -3.14
C VAL A 12 4.13 1.76 -4.28
N ALA A 13 3.98 0.91 -5.31
CA ALA A 13 3.07 1.20 -6.42
C ALA A 13 1.61 1.27 -5.96
N ALA A 14 1.18 0.39 -5.05
CA ALA A 14 -0.15 0.44 -4.46
C ALA A 14 -0.37 1.73 -3.64
N ALA A 15 0.62 2.13 -2.83
CA ALA A 15 0.55 3.34 -2.02
C ALA A 15 0.46 4.63 -2.87
N GLY A 16 1.23 4.68 -3.96
CA GLY A 16 1.27 5.81 -4.89
C GLY A 16 0.15 5.82 -5.94
N ASN A 17 -0.77 4.86 -5.93
CA ASN A 17 -1.83 4.77 -6.94
C ASN A 17 -2.90 5.84 -6.70
N GLU A 18 -2.95 6.86 -7.55
CA GLU A 18 -3.87 7.99 -7.40
C GLU A 18 -5.33 7.62 -7.67
N ASP A 19 -5.62 6.67 -8.55
CA ASP A 19 -7.00 6.33 -8.92
C ASP A 19 -7.70 5.52 -7.81
N ASN A 20 -7.09 4.40 -7.40
CA ASN A 20 -7.70 3.43 -6.46
C ASN A 20 -6.71 2.96 -5.37
N GLY A 21 -5.70 3.77 -5.02
CA GLY A 21 -4.65 3.36 -4.08
C GLY A 21 -5.16 2.98 -2.71
N LYS A 22 -6.24 3.62 -2.24
CA LYS A 22 -6.90 3.24 -0.99
C LYS A 22 -7.47 1.82 -1.05
N GLU A 23 -8.28 1.51 -2.08
CA GLU A 23 -8.93 0.21 -2.25
C GLU A 23 -7.90 -0.89 -2.48
N VAL A 24 -6.88 -0.62 -3.30
CA VAL A 24 -5.78 -1.56 -3.56
C VAL A 24 -4.97 -1.84 -2.29
N MET A 25 -4.59 -0.79 -1.54
CA MET A 25 -3.85 -0.96 -0.29
C MET A 25 -4.67 -1.68 0.77
N ALA A 26 -5.97 -1.37 0.90
CA ALA A 26 -6.86 -2.04 1.83
C ALA A 26 -6.97 -3.54 1.53
N LEU A 27 -7.15 -3.91 0.26
CA LEU A 27 -7.23 -5.32 -0.14
C LEU A 27 -5.92 -6.06 0.11
N LEU A 28 -4.79 -5.42 -0.18
CA LEU A 28 -3.46 -6.00 0.02
C LEU A 28 -3.20 -6.29 1.50
N LEU A 29 -3.52 -5.34 2.38
CA LEU A 29 -3.35 -5.50 3.83
C LEU A 29 -4.34 -6.50 4.44
N ASP A 30 -5.58 -6.55 3.94
CA ASP A 30 -6.60 -7.50 4.44
C ASP A 30 -6.24 -8.95 4.10
N GLN A 31 -5.74 -9.19 2.87
CA GLN A 31 -5.43 -10.56 2.43
C GLN A 31 -4.03 -11.02 2.87
N ARG A 32 -3.06 -10.11 2.96
CA ARG A 32 -1.64 -10.45 3.10
C ARG A 32 -0.87 -9.48 3.99
N GLY A 33 -1.54 -8.84 4.96
CA GLY A 33 -0.93 -7.84 5.84
C GLY A 33 0.38 -8.29 6.50
N ASP A 34 0.47 -9.56 6.90
CA ASP A 34 1.68 -10.14 7.51
C ASP A 34 2.89 -10.19 6.55
N GLU A 35 2.67 -10.14 5.25
CA GLU A 35 3.71 -10.18 4.22
C GLU A 35 4.10 -8.78 3.71
N VAL A 36 3.25 -7.77 3.97
CA VAL A 36 3.49 -6.39 3.56
C VAL A 36 4.45 -5.73 4.54
N GLN A 37 5.57 -5.23 4.02
CA GLN A 37 6.49 -4.41 4.80
C GLN A 37 6.18 -2.93 4.58
N ILE A 38 5.80 -2.21 5.64
CA ILE A 38 5.59 -0.75 5.57
C ILE A 38 6.94 -0.04 5.71
N THR A 39 7.59 0.24 4.58
CA THR A 39 8.87 0.95 4.55
C THR A 39 8.69 2.47 4.46
N GLN A 40 9.78 3.21 4.61
CA GLN A 40 9.77 4.66 4.40
C GLN A 40 9.31 5.02 2.98
N GLU A 41 9.71 4.26 1.97
CA GLU A 41 9.33 4.47 0.58
C GLU A 41 7.81 4.34 0.39
N VAL A 42 7.18 3.36 1.04
CA VAL A 42 5.72 3.18 1.02
C VAL A 42 5.01 4.40 1.58
N VAL A 43 5.48 4.91 2.74
CA VAL A 43 4.90 6.10 3.37
C VAL A 43 5.12 7.35 2.53
N VAL A 44 6.29 7.51 1.91
CA VAL A 44 6.58 8.64 1.00
C VAL A 44 5.69 8.58 -0.25
N ALA A 45 5.51 7.40 -0.85
CA ALA A 45 4.62 7.23 -1.99
C ALA A 45 3.16 7.54 -1.61
N ALA A 46 2.69 7.07 -0.45
CA ALA A 46 1.38 7.44 0.06
C ALA A 46 1.25 8.95 0.31
N ALA A 47 2.27 9.60 0.86
CA ALA A 47 2.25 11.05 1.10
C ALA A 47 2.27 11.88 -0.20
N GLY A 48 2.85 11.35 -1.27
CA GLY A 48 2.87 11.96 -2.59
C GLY A 48 1.61 11.71 -3.43
N ASN A 49 0.71 10.82 -2.99
CA ASN A 49 -0.53 10.51 -3.69
C ASN A 49 -1.58 11.61 -3.45
N GLU A 50 -1.81 12.46 -4.45
CA GLU A 50 -2.64 13.67 -4.30
C GLU A 50 -4.15 13.38 -4.13
N LEU A 51 -4.63 12.22 -4.59
CA LEU A 51 -6.05 11.88 -4.60
C LEU A 51 -6.46 10.99 -3.41
N ASN A 52 -5.60 10.07 -2.99
CA ASN A 52 -5.91 9.03 -2.00
C ASN A 52 -4.88 8.96 -0.84
N GLY A 53 -3.83 9.78 -0.87
CA GLY A 53 -2.69 9.63 0.03
C GLY A 53 -3.02 9.70 1.51
N LYS A 54 -3.97 10.57 1.89
CA LYS A 54 -4.42 10.68 3.29
C LYS A 54 -5.08 9.39 3.77
N GLU A 55 -5.96 8.81 2.97
CA GLU A 55 -6.68 7.57 3.26
C GLU A 55 -5.72 6.39 3.31
N VAL A 56 -4.76 6.32 2.38
CA VAL A 56 -3.70 5.31 2.39
C VAL A 56 -2.88 5.43 3.68
N ILE A 57 -2.41 6.62 4.07
CA ILE A 57 -1.67 6.81 5.33
C ILE A 57 -2.50 6.39 6.56
N MET A 58 -3.82 6.63 6.55
CA MET A 58 -4.69 6.17 7.64
C MET A 58 -4.77 4.63 7.71
N LEU A 59 -4.78 3.93 6.58
CA LEU A 59 -4.70 2.47 6.56
C LEU A 59 -3.36 1.99 7.12
N LEU A 60 -2.24 2.57 6.66
CA LEU A 60 -0.90 2.17 7.09
C LEU A 60 -0.65 2.33 8.59
N LYS A 61 -1.36 3.23 9.28
CA LYS A 61 -1.23 3.41 10.74
C LYS A 61 -1.88 2.30 11.58
N GLN A 62 -2.70 1.45 10.98
CA GLN A 62 -3.45 0.41 11.68
C GLN A 62 -2.71 -0.93 11.72
N PHE A 63 -1.59 -1.02 11.02
CA PHE A 63 -0.71 -2.18 10.90
C PHE A 63 0.69 -1.79 11.40
#